data_AF-A0A257HXY0-F1
#
_entry.id   AF-A0A257HXY0-F1
#
_cell.length_a   1.000
_cell.length_b   1.000
_cell.length_c   1.000
_cell.angle_alpha   90.00
_cell.angle_beta   90.00
_cell.angle_gamma   90.00
#
_symmetry.space_group_name_H-M   'P 1'
#
loop_
_entity.id
_entity.type
_entity.pdbx_description
1 polymer ?
#
loop_
_entity_poly.entity_id
_entity_poly.type
_entity_poly.pdbx_seq_one_letter_code
_entity_poly.pdbx_strand_id
1 'polypeptide(L)'
;MDLDQFKQQLNEKLSTDHQGRSGEDIAQMLSKKTFSIIEKLTKSIQYEILFGFLGMMLFAILAFSTKYHSIRTYFGVSAAFIFVFLFLLIYLLKKTTELNKVHQPVISNLNNYVALIEEYMKRYFQFTMAMVPICLFFAGWLGYHEKAPVPVLDHIIGSGHLGKKLVLGISIIYLISFSVGMYYFTKWYLHKIYGKYVLELKKCIKDLQEN
;
A
#
# COMPACT_ATOMS: atom_id res chain seq x y z
N MET A 1 -17.76 -9.08 55.89
CA MET A 1 -16.93 -8.08 55.20
C MET A 1 -17.74 -6.80 55.20
N ASP A 2 -17.39 -5.87 56.09
CA ASP A 2 -18.21 -4.69 56.37
C ASP A 2 -18.11 -3.66 55.26
N LEU A 3 -19.23 -3.00 54.97
CA LEU A 3 -19.39 -2.05 53.86
C LEU A 3 -18.36 -0.89 53.94
N ASP A 4 -17.93 -0.55 55.14
CA ASP A 4 -16.94 0.50 55.40
C ASP A 4 -15.51 0.10 55.02
N GLN A 5 -15.15 -1.19 55.14
CA GLN A 5 -13.86 -1.70 54.65
C GLN A 5 -13.81 -1.67 53.11
N PHE A 6 -14.93 -1.95 52.44
CA PHE A 6 -15.02 -1.87 50.98
C PHE A 6 -14.93 -0.43 50.48
N LYS A 7 -15.56 0.53 51.17
CA LYS A 7 -15.44 1.96 50.87
C LYS A 7 -14.02 2.48 51.12
N GLN A 8 -13.34 2.06 52.18
CA GLN A 8 -11.94 2.44 52.42
C GLN A 8 -11.02 1.91 51.30
N GLN A 9 -11.18 0.65 50.88
CA GLN A 9 -10.39 0.10 49.77
C GLN A 9 -10.68 0.78 48.43
N LEU A 10 -11.94 1.16 48.16
CA LEU A 10 -12.30 1.91 46.95
C LEU A 10 -11.73 3.32 46.97
N ASN A 11 -11.76 3.99 48.13
CA ASN A 11 -11.25 5.34 48.27
C ASN A 11 -9.71 5.36 48.24
N GLU A 12 -9.04 4.36 48.80
CA GLU A 12 -7.58 4.14 48.63
C GLU A 12 -7.23 3.88 47.16
N LYS A 13 -8.01 3.04 46.44
CA LYS A 13 -7.77 2.78 45.01
C LYS A 13 -8.04 3.98 44.11
N LEU A 14 -9.08 4.79 44.39
CA LEU A 14 -9.35 6.02 43.63
C LEU A 14 -8.32 7.13 43.94
N SER A 15 -7.85 7.22 45.18
CA SER A 15 -6.82 8.21 45.54
C SER A 15 -5.43 7.83 45.01
N THR A 16 -5.11 6.53 44.91
CA THR A 16 -3.89 6.07 44.23
C THR A 16 -3.96 6.14 42.70
N ASP A 17 -5.14 6.05 42.07
CA ASP A 17 -5.29 6.20 40.60
C ASP A 17 -5.25 7.67 40.13
N HIS A 18 -5.36 8.64 41.05
CA HIS A 18 -5.34 10.07 40.72
C HIS A 18 -4.10 10.83 41.18
N GLN A 19 -3.24 10.24 42.03
CA GLN A 19 -1.95 10.83 42.40
C GLN A 19 -0.79 10.06 41.75
N GLY A 20 -0.33 10.55 40.59
CA GLY A 20 1.04 10.24 40.15
C GLY A 20 1.22 9.54 38.79
N ARG A 21 0.31 9.68 37.82
CA ARG A 21 0.75 9.54 36.42
C ARG A 21 1.57 10.78 36.05
N SER A 22 2.86 10.75 36.39
CA SER A 22 3.85 11.76 35.95
C SER A 22 3.70 11.95 34.44
N GLY A 23 3.84 13.18 33.93
CA GLY A 23 3.83 13.45 32.49
C GLY A 23 4.81 12.57 31.71
N GLU A 24 5.87 12.09 32.38
CA GLU A 24 6.83 11.12 31.83
C GLU A 24 6.24 9.71 31.63
N ASP A 25 5.34 9.26 32.50
CA ASP A 25 4.71 7.93 32.41
C ASP A 25 3.64 7.91 31.29
N ILE A 26 2.95 9.04 31.11
CA ILE A 26 2.07 9.29 29.97
C ILE A 26 2.90 9.36 28.67
N ALA A 27 4.03 10.06 28.67
CA ALA A 27 4.94 10.14 27.53
C ALA A 27 5.54 8.76 27.17
N GLN A 28 5.83 7.91 28.16
CA GLN A 28 6.30 6.54 27.94
C GLN A 28 5.21 5.61 27.40
N MET A 29 3.97 5.72 27.90
CA MET A 29 2.83 4.97 27.36
C MET A 29 2.50 5.40 25.93
N LEU A 30 2.55 6.70 25.64
CA LEU A 30 2.31 7.26 24.31
C LEU A 30 3.42 6.87 23.33
N SER A 31 4.70 6.95 23.73
CA SER A 31 5.82 6.51 22.89
C SER A 31 5.74 5.02 22.56
N LYS A 32 5.36 4.18 23.52
CA LYS A 32 5.11 2.74 23.31
C LYS A 32 3.97 2.48 22.33
N LYS A 33 2.89 3.28 22.40
CA LYS A 33 1.77 3.20 21.46
C LYS A 33 2.19 3.62 20.05
N THR A 34 2.95 4.71 19.91
CA THR A 34 3.48 5.14 18.62
C THR A 34 4.44 4.11 18.03
N PHE A 35 5.35 3.55 18.84
CA PHE A 35 6.26 2.49 18.40
C PHE A 35 5.51 1.26 17.88
N SER A 36 4.41 0.89 18.54
CA SER A 36 3.53 -0.18 18.07
C SER A 36 2.86 0.13 16.72
N ILE A 37 2.46 1.38 16.48
CA ILE A 37 1.89 1.80 15.19
C ILE A 37 2.97 1.77 14.09
N ILE A 38 4.18 2.27 14.38
CA ILE A 38 5.33 2.22 13.47
C ILE A 38 5.69 0.77 13.13
N GLU A 39 5.71 -0.12 14.12
CA GLU A 39 5.98 -1.55 13.92
C GLU A 39 4.92 -2.22 13.06
N LYS A 40 3.62 -1.92 13.28
CA LYS A 40 2.52 -2.40 12.44
C LYS A 40 2.66 -1.92 10.99
N LEU A 41 3.06 -0.66 10.79
CA LEU A 41 3.29 -0.14 9.46
C LEU A 41 4.49 -0.81 8.78
N THR A 42 5.57 -1.01 9.52
CA THR A 42 6.78 -1.70 9.03
C THR A 42 6.45 -3.13 8.59
N LYS A 43 5.65 -3.86 9.38
CA LYS A 43 5.14 -5.18 9.00
C LYS A 43 4.26 -5.12 7.76
N SER A 44 3.42 -4.08 7.62
CA SER A 44 2.61 -3.90 6.42
C SER A 44 3.47 -3.71 5.16
N ILE A 45 4.53 -2.89 5.23
CA ILE A 45 5.47 -2.69 4.14
C ILE A 45 6.21 -4.00 3.81
N GLN A 46 6.58 -4.80 4.83
CA GLN A 46 7.17 -6.12 4.62
C GLN A 46 6.23 -7.08 3.88
N TYR A 47 4.94 -7.07 4.21
CA TYR A 47 3.95 -7.84 3.46
C TYR A 47 3.84 -7.35 2.01
N GLU A 48 3.87 -6.05 1.74
CA GLU A 48 3.90 -5.52 0.35
C GLU A 48 5.13 -5.99 -0.42
N ILE A 49 6.31 -6.00 0.21
CA ILE A 49 7.54 -6.52 -0.40
C ILE A 49 7.39 -8.02 -0.70
N LEU A 50 6.84 -8.81 0.22
CA LEU A 50 6.62 -10.25 0.04
C LEU A 50 5.64 -10.52 -1.11
N PHE A 51 4.50 -9.84 -1.14
CA PHE A 51 3.51 -9.97 -2.22
C PHE A 51 4.06 -9.47 -3.55
N GLY A 52 4.84 -8.38 -3.56
CA GLY A 52 5.51 -7.88 -4.75
C GLY A 52 6.53 -8.89 -5.30
N PHE A 53 7.29 -9.53 -4.43
CA PHE A 53 8.23 -10.58 -4.82
C PHE A 53 7.53 -11.83 -5.40
N LEU A 54 6.44 -12.27 -4.76
CA LEU A 54 5.60 -13.36 -5.27
C LEU A 54 5.00 -13.01 -6.65
N GLY A 55 4.50 -11.77 -6.82
CA GLY A 55 3.98 -11.28 -8.09
C GLY A 55 5.04 -11.23 -9.19
N MET A 56 6.26 -10.76 -8.86
CA MET A 56 7.41 -10.79 -9.77
C MET A 56 7.75 -12.21 -10.21
N MET A 57 7.78 -13.16 -9.28
CA MET A 57 8.07 -14.57 -9.60
C MET A 57 7.00 -15.17 -10.51
N LEU A 58 5.71 -14.89 -10.23
CA LEU A 58 4.61 -15.31 -11.07
C LEU A 58 4.74 -14.77 -12.50
N PHE A 59 5.05 -13.47 -12.66
CA PHE A 59 5.24 -12.86 -13.97
C PHE A 59 6.47 -13.39 -14.69
N ALA A 60 7.55 -13.69 -13.98
CA ALA A 60 8.71 -14.35 -14.55
C ALA A 60 8.37 -15.76 -15.06
N ILE A 61 7.66 -16.56 -14.27
CA ILE A 61 7.20 -17.90 -14.68
C ILE A 61 6.31 -17.80 -15.93
N LEU A 62 5.35 -16.88 -15.96
CA LEU A 62 4.50 -16.66 -17.13
C LEU A 62 5.29 -16.21 -18.35
N ALA A 63 6.30 -15.37 -18.18
CA ALA A 63 7.19 -14.97 -19.27
C ALA A 63 7.94 -16.16 -19.86
N PHE A 64 8.46 -17.08 -19.03
CA PHE A 64 9.18 -18.26 -19.52
C PHE A 64 8.28 -19.40 -20.01
N SER A 65 7.09 -19.56 -19.44
CA SER A 65 6.16 -20.64 -19.78
C SER A 65 5.39 -20.40 -21.07
N THR A 66 5.33 -19.16 -21.56
CA THR A 66 4.47 -18.81 -22.70
C THR A 66 5.20 -18.88 -24.03
N LYS A 67 4.61 -19.54 -25.03
CA LYS A 67 5.17 -19.66 -26.39
C LYS A 67 5.07 -18.38 -27.22
N TYR A 68 4.14 -17.50 -26.88
CA TYR A 68 3.88 -16.25 -27.61
C TYR A 68 4.91 -15.16 -27.24
N HIS A 69 5.56 -14.60 -28.26
CA HIS A 69 6.62 -13.61 -28.08
C HIS A 69 6.09 -12.33 -27.42
N SER A 70 4.87 -11.92 -27.75
CA SER A 70 4.29 -10.71 -27.19
C SER A 70 3.97 -10.86 -25.71
N ILE A 71 3.38 -12.00 -25.32
CA ILE A 71 3.06 -12.30 -23.92
C ILE A 71 4.34 -12.41 -23.08
N ARG A 72 5.39 -13.06 -23.61
CA ARG A 72 6.69 -13.13 -22.96
C ARG A 72 7.29 -11.75 -22.71
N THR A 73 7.26 -10.88 -23.72
CA THR A 73 7.81 -9.52 -23.62
C THR A 73 7.00 -8.67 -22.63
N TYR A 74 5.66 -8.79 -22.67
CA TYR A 74 4.77 -8.07 -21.75
C TYR A 74 5.04 -8.41 -20.29
N PHE A 75 5.06 -9.70 -19.94
CA PHE A 75 5.31 -10.13 -18.57
C PHE A 75 6.75 -9.89 -18.13
N GLY A 76 7.73 -10.02 -19.04
CA GLY A 76 9.13 -9.71 -18.75
C GLY A 76 9.35 -8.24 -18.40
N VAL A 77 8.80 -7.31 -19.19
CA VAL A 77 8.86 -5.86 -18.91
C VAL A 77 8.11 -5.53 -17.62
N SER A 78 6.93 -6.13 -17.42
CA SER A 78 6.15 -5.95 -16.18
C SER A 78 6.92 -6.41 -14.94
N ALA A 79 7.64 -7.55 -15.02
CA ALA A 79 8.49 -8.03 -13.94
C ALA A 79 9.66 -7.06 -13.64
N ALA A 80 10.27 -6.47 -14.67
CA ALA A 80 11.31 -5.44 -14.48
C ALA A 80 10.77 -4.19 -13.78
N PHE A 81 9.55 -3.74 -14.12
CA PHE A 81 8.88 -2.64 -13.40
C PHE A 81 8.61 -2.98 -11.94
N ILE A 82 8.11 -4.18 -11.66
CA ILE A 82 7.90 -4.65 -10.27
C ILE A 82 9.23 -4.67 -9.51
N PHE A 83 10.33 -5.07 -10.15
CA PHE A 83 11.65 -5.06 -9.53
C PHE A 83 12.10 -3.65 -9.12
N VAL A 84 11.94 -2.65 -10.00
CA VAL A 84 12.24 -1.24 -9.66
C VAL A 84 11.36 -0.76 -8.49
N PHE A 85 10.08 -1.13 -8.51
CA PHE A 85 9.15 -0.78 -7.43
C PHE A 85 9.51 -1.43 -6.09
N LEU A 86 9.94 -2.71 -6.10
CA LEU A 86 10.45 -3.42 -4.93
C LEU A 86 11.71 -2.74 -4.36
N PHE A 87 12.60 -2.26 -5.22
CA PHE A 87 13.78 -1.53 -4.76
C PHE A 87 13.40 -0.25 -4.00
N LEU A 88 12.40 0.49 -4.48
CA LEU A 88 11.87 1.67 -3.80
C LEU A 88 11.26 1.33 -2.43
N LEU A 89 10.50 0.23 -2.37
CA LEU A 89 9.95 -0.30 -1.10
C LEU A 89 11.02 -0.66 -0.08
N ILE A 90 12.10 -1.33 -0.52
CA ILE A 90 13.23 -1.70 0.33
C ILE A 90 13.94 -0.44 0.84
N TYR A 91 14.13 0.58 -0.02
CA TYR A 91 14.68 1.86 0.38
C TYR A 91 13.83 2.54 1.47
N LEU A 92 12.50 2.52 1.31
CA LEU A 92 11.55 3.05 2.31
C LEU A 92 11.66 2.30 3.65
N LEU A 93 11.74 0.97 3.60
CA LEU A 93 11.89 0.12 4.78
C LEU A 93 13.20 0.41 5.51
N LYS A 94 14.31 0.56 4.77
CA LYS A 94 15.62 0.88 5.34
C LYS A 94 15.61 2.25 6.02
N LYS A 95 15.06 3.27 5.35
CA LYS A 95 14.94 4.62 5.90
C LYS A 95 14.04 4.66 7.14
N THR A 96 12.96 3.88 7.15
CA THR A 96 12.07 3.70 8.30
C THR A 96 12.80 3.06 9.49
N THR A 97 13.60 2.03 9.22
CA THR A 97 14.37 1.32 10.25
C THR A 97 15.49 2.18 10.83
N GLU A 98 16.13 3.01 10.00
CA GLU A 98 17.18 3.95 10.44
C GLU A 98 16.59 5.05 11.33
N LEU A 99 15.45 5.64 10.95
CA LEU A 99 14.77 6.65 11.79
C LEU A 99 14.33 6.07 13.14
N ASN A 100 14.01 4.77 13.20
CA ASN A 100 13.63 4.10 14.44
C ASN A 100 14.80 3.87 15.41
N LYS A 101 16.05 3.92 14.92
CA LYS A 101 17.26 3.73 15.75
C LYS A 101 17.76 5.02 16.40
N VAL A 102 17.36 6.18 15.87
CA VAL A 102 17.87 7.47 16.34
C VAL A 102 17.06 7.93 17.55
N HIS A 103 17.74 8.04 18.70
CA HIS A 103 17.27 8.59 19.98
C HIS A 103 17.08 10.12 19.89
N GLN A 104 16.29 10.59 18.93
CA GLN A 104 15.96 12.01 18.72
C GLN A 104 14.58 12.35 19.30
N PRO A 105 14.26 13.64 19.53
CA PRO A 105 12.98 14.05 20.11
C PRO A 105 11.82 13.43 19.34
N VAL A 106 11.05 12.62 20.07
CA VAL A 106 10.03 11.69 19.57
C VAL A 106 9.09 12.40 18.56
N ILE A 107 8.71 13.64 18.84
CA ILE A 107 7.74 14.40 18.03
C ILE A 107 8.27 14.77 16.63
N SER A 108 9.53 15.23 16.51
CA SER A 108 10.09 15.63 15.21
C SER A 108 10.28 14.41 14.30
N ASN A 109 10.72 13.30 14.87
CA ASN A 109 10.95 12.06 14.15
C ASN A 109 9.62 11.43 13.65
N LEU A 110 8.56 11.51 14.47
CA LEU A 110 7.21 11.08 14.10
C LEU A 110 6.61 11.93 12.98
N ASN A 111 6.81 13.26 12.99
CA ASN A 111 6.36 14.13 11.92
C ASN A 111 7.07 13.81 10.59
N ASN A 112 8.38 13.57 10.63
CA ASN A 112 9.13 13.11 9.46
C ASN A 112 8.63 11.77 8.94
N TYR A 113 8.25 10.87 9.84
CA TYR A 113 7.68 9.57 9.49
C TYR A 113 6.34 9.71 8.77
N VAL A 114 5.42 10.51 9.33
CA VAL A 114 4.12 10.81 8.71
C VAL A 114 4.30 11.41 7.32
N ALA A 115 5.16 12.42 7.19
CA ALA A 115 5.41 13.07 5.90
C ALA A 115 5.97 12.11 4.85
N LEU A 116 6.90 11.24 5.25
CA LEU A 116 7.51 10.24 4.37
C LEU A 116 6.49 9.18 3.90
N ILE A 117 5.57 8.76 4.77
CA ILE A 117 4.49 7.83 4.40
C ILE A 117 3.47 8.50 3.49
N GLU A 118 3.07 9.74 3.77
CA GLU A 118 2.14 10.48 2.92
C GLU A 118 2.71 10.71 1.53
N GLU A 119 3.99 11.05 1.45
CA GLU A 119 4.70 11.19 0.20
C GLU A 119 4.80 9.86 -0.55
N TYR A 120 5.08 8.76 0.17
CA TYR A 120 5.06 7.42 -0.39
C TYR A 120 3.67 7.03 -0.94
N MET A 121 2.61 7.24 -0.17
CA MET A 121 1.23 6.98 -0.61
C MET A 121 0.90 7.76 -1.89
N LYS A 122 1.31 9.02 -1.96
CA LYS A 122 1.11 9.87 -3.14
C LYS A 122 1.89 9.36 -4.35
N ARG A 123 3.17 9.02 -4.17
CA ARG A 123 4.03 8.46 -5.24
C ARG A 123 3.53 7.09 -5.71
N TYR A 124 3.12 6.22 -4.80
CA TYR A 124 2.51 4.93 -5.11
C TYR A 124 1.25 5.10 -5.96
N PHE A 125 0.37 6.02 -5.56
CA PHE A 125 -0.85 6.31 -6.28
C PHE A 125 -0.56 6.85 -7.69
N GLN A 126 0.35 7.82 -7.81
CA GLN A 126 0.77 8.36 -9.11
C GLN A 126 1.41 7.29 -9.99
N PHE A 127 2.27 6.45 -9.44
CA PHE A 127 2.91 5.36 -10.16
C PHE A 127 1.88 4.35 -10.67
N THR A 128 0.94 3.92 -9.81
CA THR A 128 -0.13 2.99 -10.20
C THR A 128 -1.02 3.60 -11.28
N MET A 129 -1.42 4.87 -11.14
CA MET A 129 -2.25 5.56 -12.13
C MET A 129 -1.52 5.79 -13.46
N ALA A 130 -0.20 6.02 -13.44
CA ALA A 130 0.60 6.14 -14.65
C ALA A 130 0.85 4.77 -15.31
N MET A 131 0.97 3.70 -14.52
CA MET A 131 1.19 2.34 -15.02
C MET A 131 0.00 1.81 -15.80
N VAL A 132 -1.24 2.14 -15.41
CA VAL A 132 -2.44 1.69 -16.14
C VAL A 132 -2.39 2.07 -17.63
N PRO A 133 -2.33 3.35 -18.03
CA PRO A 133 -2.29 3.71 -19.46
C PRO A 133 -1.03 3.21 -20.17
N ILE A 134 0.12 3.11 -19.47
CA ILE A 134 1.35 2.54 -20.04
C ILE A 134 1.15 1.06 -20.37
N CYS A 135 0.58 0.29 -19.44
CA CYS A 135 0.25 -1.12 -19.66
C CYS A 135 -0.72 -1.29 -20.83
N LEU A 136 -1.74 -0.43 -20.92
CA LEU A 136 -2.72 -0.49 -22.00
C LEU A 136 -2.10 -0.17 -23.36
N PHE A 137 -1.29 0.88 -23.44
CA PHE A 137 -0.56 1.23 -24.65
C PHE A 137 0.38 0.11 -25.07
N PHE A 138 1.13 -0.44 -24.12
CA PHE A 138 2.08 -1.53 -24.38
C PHE A 138 1.37 -2.82 -24.81
N ALA A 139 0.25 -3.17 -24.16
CA ALA A 139 -0.58 -4.31 -24.55
C ALA A 139 -1.17 -4.14 -25.96
N GLY A 140 -1.67 -2.95 -26.30
CA GLY A 140 -2.18 -2.65 -27.63
C GLY A 140 -1.10 -2.72 -28.71
N TRP A 141 0.08 -2.14 -28.43
CA TRP A 141 1.24 -2.18 -29.32
C TRP A 141 1.72 -3.62 -29.58
N LEU A 142 1.86 -4.41 -28.52
CA LEU A 142 2.26 -5.81 -28.61
C LEU A 142 1.21 -6.67 -29.34
N GLY A 143 -0.08 -6.40 -29.11
CA GLY A 143 -1.17 -7.06 -29.82
C GLY A 143 -1.18 -6.74 -31.32
N TYR A 144 -0.86 -5.50 -31.72
CA TYR A 144 -0.78 -5.11 -33.13
C TYR A 144 0.40 -5.76 -33.87
N HIS A 145 1.53 -5.95 -33.17
CA HIS A 145 2.74 -6.56 -33.74
C HIS A 145 2.76 -8.10 -33.66
N GLU A 146 1.77 -8.72 -33.04
CA GLU A 146 1.67 -10.18 -32.98
C GLU A 146 1.19 -10.74 -34.31
N LYS A 147 2.08 -11.45 -35.01
CA LYS A 147 1.81 -12.05 -36.33
C LYS A 147 0.96 -13.33 -36.26
N ALA A 148 0.73 -13.87 -35.07
CA ALA A 148 -0.01 -15.11 -34.88
C ALA A 148 -1.48 -14.78 -34.56
N PRO A 149 -2.45 -15.28 -35.36
CA PRO A 149 -3.86 -15.14 -35.03
C PRO A 149 -4.13 -15.86 -33.71
N VAL A 150 -4.65 -15.12 -32.72
CA VAL A 150 -5.16 -15.71 -31.49
C VAL A 150 -6.53 -16.30 -31.82
N PRO A 151 -6.72 -17.63 -31.82
CA PRO A 151 -7.94 -18.27 -32.32
C PRO A 151 -9.21 -17.85 -31.55
N VAL A 152 -9.06 -17.46 -30.28
CA VAL A 152 -10.15 -16.90 -29.46
C VAL A 152 -10.60 -15.54 -29.98
N LEU A 153 -9.67 -14.71 -30.45
CA LEU A 153 -9.96 -13.38 -30.97
C LEU A 153 -10.64 -13.47 -32.33
N ASP A 154 -10.20 -14.37 -33.20
CA ASP A 154 -10.82 -14.60 -34.52
C ASP A 154 -12.23 -15.19 -34.44
N HIS A 155 -12.53 -15.98 -33.40
CA HIS A 155 -13.89 -16.49 -33.18
C HIS A 155 -14.86 -15.40 -32.66
N ILE A 156 -14.35 -14.42 -31.91
CA ILE A 156 -15.15 -13.31 -31.37
C ILE A 156 -15.28 -12.17 -32.39
N ILE A 157 -14.22 -11.91 -33.16
CA ILE A 157 -14.19 -10.99 -34.29
C ILE A 157 -14.77 -11.74 -35.50
N GLY A 158 -16.09 -11.97 -35.51
CA GLY A 158 -16.77 -12.48 -36.69
C GLY A 158 -16.39 -11.65 -37.94
N SER A 159 -16.35 -12.31 -39.11
CA SER A 159 -15.80 -11.77 -40.38
C SER A 159 -16.43 -10.45 -40.90
N GLY A 160 -17.47 -9.93 -40.23
CA GLY A 160 -18.13 -8.66 -40.57
C GLY A 160 -17.51 -7.42 -39.90
N HIS A 161 -17.58 -6.29 -40.60
CA HIS A 161 -17.16 -4.97 -40.07
C HIS A 161 -17.93 -4.55 -38.80
N LEU A 162 -19.16 -5.06 -38.63
CA LEU A 162 -19.96 -4.88 -37.41
C LEU A 162 -19.34 -5.58 -36.19
N GLY A 163 -18.81 -6.81 -36.35
CA GLY A 163 -18.15 -7.54 -35.26
C GLY A 163 -16.90 -6.82 -34.77
N LYS A 164 -16.09 -6.31 -35.70
CA LYS A 164 -14.89 -5.51 -35.38
C LYS A 164 -15.20 -4.25 -34.57
N LYS A 165 -16.24 -3.49 -34.94
CA LYS A 165 -16.66 -2.28 -34.21
C LYS A 165 -17.22 -2.59 -32.82
N LEU A 166 -17.96 -3.69 -32.69
CA LEU A 166 -18.59 -4.10 -31.44
C LEU A 166 -17.54 -4.60 -30.42
N VAL A 167 -16.57 -5.40 -30.88
CA VAL A 167 -15.42 -5.85 -30.05
C VAL A 167 -14.57 -4.66 -29.61
N LEU A 168 -14.32 -3.69 -30.50
CA LEU A 168 -13.60 -2.47 -30.15
C LEU A 168 -14.35 -1.65 -29.09
N GLY A 169 -15.68 -1.50 -29.26
CA GLY A 169 -16.53 -0.79 -28.31
C GLY A 169 -16.54 -1.43 -26.91
N ILE A 170 -16.74 -2.76 -26.84
CA ILE A 170 -16.68 -3.51 -25.57
C ILE A 170 -15.31 -3.37 -24.92
N SER A 171 -14.23 -3.45 -25.71
CA SER A 171 -12.87 -3.30 -25.22
C SER A 171 -12.67 -1.92 -24.61
N ILE A 172 -13.10 -0.84 -25.27
CA ILE A 172 -13.01 0.53 -24.73
C ILE A 172 -13.81 0.68 -23.43
N ILE A 173 -15.03 0.15 -23.39
CA ILE A 173 -15.86 0.18 -22.17
C ILE A 173 -15.19 -0.58 -21.02
N TYR A 174 -14.64 -1.77 -21.30
CA TYR A 174 -13.89 -2.55 -20.34
C TYR A 174 -12.66 -1.78 -19.83
N LEU A 175 -11.92 -1.12 -20.72
CA LEU A 175 -10.75 -0.31 -20.34
C LEU A 175 -11.12 0.85 -19.42
N ILE A 176 -12.19 1.58 -19.75
CA ILE A 176 -12.65 2.70 -18.91
C ILE A 176 -13.13 2.17 -17.56
N SER A 177 -13.96 1.13 -17.55
CA SER A 177 -14.46 0.51 -16.32
C SER A 177 -13.33 -0.02 -15.43
N PHE A 178 -12.34 -0.70 -16.03
CA PHE A 178 -11.17 -1.22 -15.34
C PHE A 178 -10.30 -0.10 -14.78
N SER A 179 -10.03 0.96 -15.55
CA SER A 179 -9.26 2.11 -15.09
C SER A 179 -9.93 2.83 -13.91
N VAL A 180 -11.25 3.04 -13.99
CA VAL A 180 -12.03 3.64 -12.89
C VAL A 180 -12.04 2.72 -11.67
N GLY A 181 -12.23 1.40 -11.86
CA GLY A 181 -12.16 0.42 -10.79
C GLY A 181 -10.80 0.44 -10.08
N MET A 182 -9.71 0.46 -10.84
CA MET A 182 -8.34 0.55 -10.33
C MET A 182 -8.09 1.86 -9.57
N TYR A 183 -8.66 2.98 -10.02
CA TYR A 183 -8.59 4.26 -9.31
C TYR A 183 -9.19 4.17 -7.90
N TYR A 184 -10.44 3.73 -7.81
CA TYR A 184 -11.12 3.61 -6.51
C TYR A 184 -10.48 2.55 -5.63
N PHE A 185 -10.08 1.41 -6.21
CA PHE A 185 -9.41 0.34 -5.50
C PHE A 185 -8.08 0.79 -4.92
N THR A 186 -7.22 1.44 -5.71
CA THR A 186 -5.90 1.92 -5.25
C THR A 186 -6.05 2.95 -4.13
N LYS A 187 -6.99 3.89 -4.29
CA LYS A 187 -7.28 4.90 -3.27
C LYS A 187 -7.78 4.26 -1.97
N TRP A 188 -8.70 3.31 -2.06
CA TRP A 188 -9.23 2.59 -0.91
C TRP A 188 -8.15 1.73 -0.22
N TYR A 189 -7.36 1.00 -1.00
CA TYR A 189 -6.27 0.15 -0.53
C TYR A 189 -5.24 0.96 0.26
N LEU A 190 -4.77 2.08 -0.31
CA LEU A 190 -3.83 2.97 0.36
C LEU A 190 -4.41 3.57 1.64
N HIS A 191 -5.68 4.00 1.61
CA HIS A 191 -6.32 4.55 2.80
C HIS A 191 -6.48 3.51 3.91
N LYS A 192 -6.86 2.28 3.55
CA LYS A 192 -7.07 1.18 4.50
C LYS A 192 -5.76 0.72 5.13
N ILE A 193 -4.70 0.63 4.34
CA ILE A 193 -3.40 0.14 4.82
C ILE A 193 -2.61 1.23 5.51
N TYR A 194 -2.49 2.41 4.93
CA TYR A 194 -1.62 3.47 5.45
C TYR A 194 -2.39 4.59 6.13
N GLY A 195 -3.53 4.99 5.55
CA GLY A 195 -4.31 6.14 6.02
C GLY A 195 -4.76 6.01 7.48
N LYS A 196 -5.19 4.81 7.91
CA LYS A 196 -5.57 4.56 9.31
C LYS A 196 -4.40 4.79 10.27
N TYR A 197 -3.22 4.24 9.97
CA TYR A 197 -2.04 4.39 10.83
C TYR A 197 -1.52 5.83 10.82
N VAL A 198 -1.57 6.52 9.68
CA VAL A 198 -1.19 7.94 9.57
C VAL A 198 -2.11 8.82 10.42
N LEU A 199 -3.43 8.59 10.40
CA LEU A 199 -4.39 9.32 11.23
C LEU A 199 -4.16 9.07 12.73
N GLU A 200 -3.93 7.82 13.11
CA GLU A 200 -3.60 7.46 14.50
C GLU A 200 -2.26 8.10 14.94
N LEU A 201 -1.25 8.15 14.06
CA LEU A 201 0.02 8.81 14.35
C LEU A 201 -0.16 10.33 14.52
N LYS A 202 -0.90 10.99 13.61
CA LYS A 202 -1.19 12.42 13.70
C LYS A 202 -1.93 12.78 14.98
N LYS A 203 -2.87 11.93 15.41
CA LYS A 203 -3.56 12.10 16.68
C LYS A 203 -2.59 12.00 17.86
N CYS A 204 -1.73 10.98 17.90
CA CYS A 204 -0.70 10.86 18.93
C CYS A 204 0.27 12.06 18.96
N ILE A 205 0.67 12.59 17.80
CA ILE A 205 1.53 13.78 17.73
C ILE A 205 0.81 15.00 18.32
N LYS A 206 -0.46 15.19 17.99
CA LYS A 206 -1.26 16.30 18.52
C LYS A 206 -1.42 16.20 20.05
N ASP A 207 -1.75 15.02 20.56
CA ASP A 207 -1.87 14.77 22.01
C ASP A 207 -0.53 15.01 22.76
N LEU A 208 0.61 14.84 22.09
CA LEU A 208 1.96 15.12 22.62
C LEU A 208 2.38 16.60 22.52
N GLN A 209 1.71 17.41 21.69
CA GLN A 209 1.98 18.85 21.58
C GLN A 209 1.09 19.67 22.53
N GLU A 210 -0.07 19.13 22.91
CA GLU A 210 -1.03 19.78 23.80
C GLU A 210 -0.79 19.51 25.30
N ASN A 211 0.08 18.55 25.65
CA ASN A 211 0.52 18.22 27.02
C ASN A 211 2.02 18.47 27.19
#